data_AF-A0A524KAF0-F1
#
_entry.id   AF-A0A524KAF0-F1
#
_cell.length_a   1.000
_cell.length_b   1.000
_cell.length_c   1.000
_cell.angle_alpha   90.00
_cell.angle_beta   90.00
_cell.angle_gamma   90.00
#
_symmetry.space_group_name_H-M   'P 1'
#
loop_
_entity.id
_entity.type
_entity.pdbx_description
1 polymer ?
#
loop_
_entity_poly.entity_id
_entity_poly.type
_entity_poly.pdbx_seq_one_letter_code
_entity_poly.pdbx_strand_id
1 'polypeptide(L)'
;GGFDAVFVAVGAHISKHVDIPHRDAGTFLDAVSFLSSANRGEPPRLGRRVAIYGGGNTAMDAARTAKRLGAEEAMIIYRRDRKSMPAHDFEADEALEEGVKINWLRTIKEIDRSTFKVEVMELDADGRPQPTGKFESLEADTLILAVGQDTDTAFLEAVPGIAFKPDHTVVVDENMMTGHAGIFAGGDMVPSERSVTVAVGHGKHAARHLDAWLKGSTYRRAPRHPLIGHEKLHLWYRTSAPQVEQARLPAKERAGTFDEILHNLSEDAALFEARRCLSCGNCFECDGCFGACPEDAIIKLGPGKRYQFNFDLCTGCAVCYEQCPCDAIEMTDETDETDVAQAANP
;
A
#
# COMPACT_ATOMS: atom_id res chain seq x y z
N GLY A 1 12.72 8.71 30.39
CA GLY A 1 11.47 8.26 29.76
C GLY A 1 10.48 7.82 30.83
N GLY A 2 10.76 6.73 31.54
CA GLY A 2 9.83 6.20 32.55
C GLY A 2 8.54 5.63 31.95
N PHE A 3 8.58 5.25 30.67
CA PHE A 3 7.45 4.65 29.96
C PHE A 3 7.46 3.13 30.13
N ASP A 4 6.27 2.55 30.28
CA ASP A 4 6.09 1.10 30.45
C ASP A 4 6.27 0.30 29.14
N ALA A 5 6.08 0.95 27.99
CA ALA A 5 6.33 0.40 26.66
C ALA A 5 6.61 1.52 25.64
N VAL A 6 7.29 1.19 24.54
CA VAL A 6 7.64 2.11 23.45
C VAL A 6 7.32 1.47 22.11
N PHE A 7 6.74 2.24 21.20
CA PHE A 7 6.62 1.87 19.78
C PHE A 7 7.52 2.78 18.94
N VAL A 8 8.40 2.18 18.15
CA VAL A 8 9.38 2.86 17.30
C VAL A 8 8.92 2.77 15.85
N ALA A 9 8.76 3.93 15.21
CA ALA A 9 8.30 4.02 13.81
C ALA A 9 8.96 5.20 13.09
N VAL A 10 10.31 5.23 13.10
CA VAL A 10 11.10 6.32 12.49
C VAL A 10 11.16 6.26 10.97
N GLY A 11 10.65 5.17 10.37
CA GLY A 11 10.60 4.96 8.93
C GLY A 11 11.98 4.85 8.26
N ALA A 12 11.99 4.86 6.93
CA ALA A 12 13.20 4.87 6.11
C ALA A 12 13.37 6.24 5.45
N HIS A 13 14.03 7.18 6.12
CA HIS A 13 14.12 8.57 5.68
C HIS A 13 15.51 8.95 5.14
N ILE A 14 16.51 8.07 5.25
CA ILE A 14 17.85 8.34 4.74
C ILE A 14 17.92 7.90 3.27
N SER A 15 18.14 8.83 2.35
CA SER A 15 18.32 8.49 0.94
C SER A 15 19.61 7.67 0.74
N LYS A 16 19.53 6.56 -0.01
CA LYS A 16 20.72 5.80 -0.40
C LYS A 16 21.59 6.65 -1.32
N HIS A 17 22.90 6.52 -1.14
CA HIS A 17 23.88 7.14 -2.02
C HIS A 17 24.45 6.10 -3.00
N VAL A 18 24.77 6.57 -4.20
CA VAL A 18 25.57 5.82 -5.17
C VAL A 18 26.71 6.73 -5.59
N ASP A 19 27.94 6.24 -5.41
CA ASP A 19 29.13 6.96 -5.84
C ASP A 19 29.23 6.90 -7.36
N ILE A 20 28.89 8.02 -8.01
CA ILE A 20 29.07 8.19 -9.45
C ILE A 20 30.30 9.10 -9.66
N PRO A 21 31.33 8.61 -10.36
CA PRO A 21 32.47 9.43 -10.75
C PRO A 21 32.03 10.70 -11.46
N HIS A 22 32.51 11.86 -11.00
CA HIS A 22 32.22 13.16 -11.60
C HIS A 22 33.47 14.04 -11.62
N ARG A 23 33.67 14.78 -12.71
CA ARG A 23 34.87 15.62 -12.90
C ARG A 23 34.67 17.09 -12.52
N ASP A 24 33.43 17.53 -12.37
CA ASP A 24 33.05 18.91 -12.06
C ASP A 24 31.83 18.95 -11.13
N ALA A 25 31.59 20.09 -10.49
CA ALA A 25 30.45 20.31 -9.59
C ALA A 25 29.14 20.45 -10.39
N GLY A 26 28.47 19.32 -10.64
CA GLY A 26 27.08 19.28 -11.11
C GLY A 26 26.07 19.50 -9.96
N THR A 27 24.80 19.76 -10.29
CA THR A 27 23.72 19.82 -9.29
C THR A 27 23.20 18.42 -9.02
N PHE A 28 23.47 17.93 -7.80
CA PHE A 28 23.01 16.63 -7.32
C PHE A 28 22.01 16.81 -6.19
N LEU A 29 20.85 16.21 -6.32
CA LEU A 29 19.79 16.22 -5.31
C LEU A 29 19.44 14.79 -4.93
N ASP A 30 19.06 14.57 -3.68
CA ASP A 30 18.37 13.36 -3.29
C ASP A 30 16.85 13.54 -3.47
N ALA A 31 16.17 12.49 -3.91
CA ALA A 31 14.76 12.59 -4.25
C ALA A 31 13.87 12.94 -3.05
N VAL A 32 14.21 12.48 -1.85
CA VAL A 32 13.42 12.72 -0.64
C VAL A 32 13.47 14.21 -0.26
N SER A 33 14.66 14.80 -0.19
CA SER A 33 14.80 16.24 0.11
C SER A 33 14.22 17.10 -1.00
N PHE A 34 14.39 16.70 -2.27
CA PHE A 34 13.78 17.40 -3.40
C PHE A 34 12.25 17.45 -3.28
N LEU A 35 11.61 16.30 -3.11
CA LEU A 35 10.15 16.19 -2.96
C LEU A 35 9.67 16.92 -1.69
N SER A 36 10.41 16.81 -0.58
CA SER A 36 10.09 17.50 0.66
C SER A 36 10.14 19.03 0.49
N SER A 37 11.15 19.55 -0.21
CA SER A 37 11.32 20.98 -0.44
C SER A 37 10.26 21.52 -1.39
N ALA A 38 9.94 20.77 -2.46
CA ALA A 38 8.84 21.11 -3.36
C ALA A 38 7.50 21.18 -2.61
N ASN A 39 7.22 20.21 -1.73
CA ASN A 39 6.00 20.19 -0.92
C ASN A 39 5.91 21.34 0.09
N ARG A 40 7.06 21.87 0.57
CA ARG A 40 7.10 23.05 1.44
C ARG A 40 6.98 24.38 0.68
N GLY A 41 6.88 24.34 -0.65
CA GLY A 41 6.85 25.54 -1.49
C GLY A 41 8.24 26.17 -1.71
N GLU A 42 9.32 25.44 -1.42
CA GLU A 42 10.70 25.89 -1.58
C GLU A 42 11.48 25.00 -2.57
N PRO A 43 10.99 24.79 -3.81
CA PRO A 43 11.64 23.88 -4.74
C PRO A 43 13.04 24.40 -5.13
N PRO A 44 14.05 23.50 -5.23
CA PRO A 44 15.36 23.89 -5.74
C PRO A 44 15.29 24.24 -7.24
N ARG A 45 16.30 24.97 -7.74
CA ARG A 45 16.42 25.27 -9.16
C ARG A 45 16.94 24.05 -9.92
N LEU A 46 16.15 23.53 -10.85
CA LEU A 46 16.44 22.28 -11.56
C LEU A 46 17.12 22.45 -12.93
N GLY A 47 16.98 23.62 -13.57
CA GLY A 47 17.36 23.79 -14.98
C GLY A 47 16.27 23.31 -15.95
N ARG A 48 16.61 23.12 -17.23
CA ARG A 48 15.68 22.74 -18.29
C ARG A 48 15.55 21.23 -18.44
N ARG A 49 16.64 20.50 -18.22
CA ARG A 49 16.73 19.04 -18.38
C ARG A 49 17.07 18.39 -17.05
N VAL A 50 16.24 17.47 -16.58
CA VAL A 50 16.41 16.81 -15.27
C VAL A 50 16.52 15.31 -15.47
N ALA A 51 17.61 14.72 -14.99
CA ALA A 51 17.80 13.28 -14.94
C ALA A 51 17.41 12.75 -13.55
N ILE A 52 16.65 11.66 -13.51
CA ILE A 52 16.26 10.96 -12.29
C ILE A 52 16.88 9.56 -12.36
N TYR A 53 17.72 9.20 -11.40
CA TYR A 53 18.36 7.89 -11.36
C TYR A 53 17.65 6.96 -10.38
N GLY A 54 16.84 6.04 -10.90
CA GLY A 54 15.98 5.16 -10.09
C GLY A 54 14.84 4.54 -10.91
N GLY A 55 14.05 3.68 -10.28
CA GLY A 55 12.89 3.05 -10.93
C GLY A 55 11.74 2.68 -9.99
N GLY A 56 11.76 3.14 -8.74
CA GLY A 56 10.64 2.99 -7.80
C GLY A 56 9.64 4.15 -7.89
N ASN A 57 8.57 4.10 -7.09
CA ASN A 57 7.55 5.16 -7.06
C ASN A 57 8.17 6.55 -6.81
N THR A 58 9.15 6.66 -5.91
CA THR A 58 9.89 7.91 -5.65
C THR A 58 10.56 8.49 -6.91
N ALA A 59 11.00 7.65 -7.85
CA ALA A 59 11.57 8.12 -9.11
C ALA A 59 10.48 8.69 -10.06
N MET A 60 9.30 8.07 -10.06
CA MET A 60 8.14 8.57 -10.83
C MET A 60 7.67 9.90 -10.25
N ASP A 61 7.51 9.99 -8.93
CA ASP A 61 7.14 11.21 -8.22
C ASP A 61 8.13 12.34 -8.49
N ALA A 62 9.43 12.06 -8.40
CA ALA A 62 10.47 13.06 -8.67
C ALA A 62 10.43 13.55 -10.12
N ALA A 63 10.23 12.65 -11.09
CA ALA A 63 10.18 13.02 -12.49
C ALA A 63 8.94 13.87 -12.84
N ARG A 64 7.76 13.47 -12.36
CA ARG A 64 6.51 14.21 -12.54
C ARG A 64 6.54 15.57 -11.82
N THR A 65 7.08 15.59 -10.60
CA THR A 65 7.29 16.85 -9.86
C THR A 65 8.26 17.78 -10.59
N ALA A 66 9.35 17.27 -11.16
CA ALA A 66 10.27 18.08 -11.95
C ALA A 66 9.56 18.71 -13.18
N LYS A 67 8.69 17.97 -13.87
CA LYS A 67 7.85 18.51 -14.95
C LYS A 67 6.95 19.65 -14.46
N ARG A 68 6.24 19.45 -13.34
CA ARG A 68 5.35 20.47 -12.72
C ARG A 68 6.09 21.72 -12.27
N LEU A 69 7.36 21.58 -11.90
CA LEU A 69 8.25 22.71 -11.57
C LEU A 69 8.86 23.40 -12.80
N GLY A 70 8.45 23.03 -14.01
CA GLY A 70 8.82 23.71 -15.26
C GLY A 70 10.00 23.09 -16.01
N ALA A 71 10.45 21.89 -15.65
CA ALA A 71 11.44 21.17 -16.46
C ALA A 71 10.86 20.90 -17.87
N GLU A 72 11.60 21.32 -18.90
CA GLU A 72 11.23 21.04 -20.29
C GLU A 72 11.32 19.54 -20.57
N GLU A 73 12.36 18.90 -20.05
CA GLU A 73 12.62 17.46 -20.17
C GLU A 73 12.92 16.86 -18.80
N ALA A 74 12.13 15.86 -18.41
CA ALA A 74 12.43 14.97 -17.29
C ALA A 74 12.69 13.58 -17.85
N MET A 75 13.81 12.98 -17.46
CA MET A 75 14.18 11.64 -17.91
C MET A 75 14.56 10.75 -16.74
N ILE A 76 14.01 9.55 -16.72
CA ILE A 76 14.37 8.51 -15.78
C ILE A 76 15.48 7.66 -16.43
N ILE A 77 16.54 7.38 -15.69
CA ILE A 77 17.61 6.46 -16.06
C ILE A 77 17.48 5.24 -15.17
N TYR A 78 17.10 4.10 -15.75
CA TYR A 78 16.83 2.89 -15.01
C TYR A 78 17.61 1.70 -15.58
N ARG A 79 18.30 0.98 -14.71
CA ARG A 79 19.22 -0.10 -15.11
C ARG A 79 18.55 -1.42 -15.48
N ARG A 80 17.23 -1.57 -15.31
CA ARG A 80 16.48 -2.78 -15.70
C ARG A 80 15.36 -2.44 -16.69
N ASP A 81 14.61 -3.46 -17.08
CA ASP A 81 13.46 -3.35 -17.98
C ASP A 81 12.16 -2.99 -17.23
N ARG A 82 11.09 -2.79 -17.99
CA ARG A 82 9.75 -2.46 -17.46
C ARG A 82 9.21 -3.53 -16.52
N LYS A 83 9.40 -4.81 -16.85
CA LYS A 83 8.90 -5.94 -16.05
C LYS A 83 9.56 -6.03 -14.68
N SER A 84 10.81 -5.58 -14.58
CA SER A 84 11.59 -5.58 -13.35
C SER A 84 11.56 -4.23 -12.63
N MET A 85 10.68 -3.31 -13.03
CA MET A 85 10.54 -1.99 -12.42
C MET A 85 9.82 -2.11 -11.06
N PRO A 86 10.39 -1.56 -9.96
CA PRO A 86 9.72 -1.59 -8.65
C PRO A 86 8.49 -0.68 -8.56
N ALA A 87 8.41 0.37 -9.38
CA ALA A 87 7.24 1.23 -9.41
C ALA A 87 5.99 0.45 -9.86
N HIS A 88 4.83 0.84 -9.34
CA HIS A 88 3.56 0.28 -9.83
C HIS A 88 3.38 0.61 -11.31
N ASP A 89 2.71 -0.29 -12.04
CA ASP A 89 2.59 -0.12 -13.48
C ASP A 89 1.88 1.18 -13.86
N PHE A 90 0.79 1.52 -13.17
CA PHE A 90 0.06 2.76 -13.46
C PHE A 90 0.91 4.02 -13.19
N GLU A 91 1.84 4.01 -12.22
CA GLU A 91 2.71 5.17 -11.92
C GLU A 91 3.66 5.47 -13.07
N ALA A 92 4.27 4.43 -13.64
CA ALA A 92 5.14 4.58 -14.79
C ALA A 92 4.37 4.95 -16.06
N ASP A 93 3.15 4.43 -16.24
CA ASP A 93 2.29 4.80 -17.36
C ASP A 93 1.86 6.28 -17.26
N GLU A 94 1.46 6.75 -16.09
CA GLU A 94 1.15 8.16 -15.85
C GLU A 94 2.36 9.08 -16.07
N ALA A 95 3.56 8.68 -15.66
CA ALA A 95 4.78 9.44 -15.94
C ALA A 95 5.03 9.57 -17.45
N LEU A 96 4.87 8.48 -18.22
CA LEU A 96 4.98 8.50 -19.68
C LEU A 96 3.91 9.38 -20.33
N GLU A 97 2.66 9.33 -19.84
CA GLU A 97 1.55 10.18 -20.29
C GLU A 97 1.83 11.68 -20.05
N GLU A 98 2.53 12.03 -18.98
CA GLU A 98 2.99 13.39 -18.66
C GLU A 98 4.26 13.81 -19.44
N GLY A 99 4.76 12.94 -20.33
CA GLY A 99 5.90 13.21 -21.21
C GLY A 99 7.26 12.98 -20.56
N VAL A 100 7.32 12.27 -19.43
CA VAL A 100 8.59 11.79 -18.85
C VAL A 100 9.19 10.73 -19.77
N LYS A 101 10.48 10.84 -20.09
CA LYS A 101 11.19 9.82 -20.86
C LYS A 101 11.79 8.77 -19.93
N ILE A 102 11.71 7.49 -20.28
CA ILE A 102 12.37 6.43 -19.49
C ILE A 102 13.46 5.76 -20.35
N ASN A 103 14.70 5.94 -19.92
CA ASN A 103 15.89 5.29 -20.48
C ASN A 103 16.09 3.93 -19.77
N TRP A 104 15.41 2.90 -20.30
CA TRP A 104 15.50 1.51 -19.83
C TRP A 104 16.87 0.92 -20.02
N LEU A 105 17.30 -0.01 -19.17
CA LEU A 105 18.59 -0.68 -19.31
C LEU A 105 19.78 0.30 -19.46
N ARG A 106 19.75 1.43 -18.73
CA ARG A 106 20.87 2.39 -18.67
C ARG A 106 21.32 2.58 -17.23
N THR A 107 22.63 2.70 -17.03
CA THR A 107 23.22 3.11 -15.74
C THR A 107 24.22 4.22 -15.96
N ILE A 108 24.32 5.16 -15.03
CA ILE A 108 25.27 6.27 -15.12
C ILE A 108 26.64 5.76 -14.69
N LYS A 109 27.66 5.98 -15.53
CA LYS A 109 29.06 5.56 -15.24
C LYS A 109 29.95 6.71 -14.86
N GLU A 110 29.74 7.87 -15.48
CA GLU A 110 30.53 9.07 -15.25
C GLU A 110 29.69 10.29 -15.64
N ILE A 111 29.92 11.39 -14.93
CA ILE A 111 29.25 12.67 -15.20
C ILE A 111 30.33 13.74 -15.41
N ASP A 112 30.21 14.45 -16.52
CA ASP A 112 31.04 15.61 -16.84
C ASP A 112 30.14 16.82 -17.06
N ARG A 113 30.01 17.66 -16.02
CA ARG A 113 29.07 18.80 -15.98
C ARG A 113 27.64 18.40 -16.28
N SER A 114 27.14 18.70 -17.49
CA SER A 114 25.79 18.36 -17.94
C SER A 114 25.72 17.09 -18.77
N THR A 115 26.87 16.50 -19.11
CA THR A 115 26.96 15.31 -19.95
C THR A 115 27.09 14.06 -19.08
N PHE A 116 26.12 13.16 -19.20
CA PHE A 116 26.00 11.92 -18.47
C PHE A 116 26.43 10.78 -19.39
N LYS A 117 27.58 10.18 -19.11
CA LYS A 117 28.01 8.96 -19.79
C LYS A 117 27.26 7.79 -19.19
N VAL A 118 26.33 7.24 -19.95
CA VAL A 118 25.54 6.08 -19.55
C VAL A 118 26.04 4.83 -20.27
N GLU A 119 26.02 3.71 -19.56
CA GLU A 119 26.31 2.40 -20.12
C GLU A 119 25.01 1.65 -20.37
N VAL A 120 24.91 1.04 -21.54
CA VAL A 120 23.80 0.15 -21.90
C VAL A 120 23.96 -1.16 -21.12
N MET A 121 22.86 -1.62 -20.54
CA MET A 121 22.76 -2.81 -19.72
C MET A 121 22.01 -3.91 -20.47
N GLU A 122 22.28 -5.16 -20.11
CA GLU A 122 21.46 -6.31 -20.48
C GLU A 122 21.08 -7.07 -19.20
N LEU A 123 19.95 -7.75 -19.18
CA LEU A 123 19.58 -8.58 -18.03
C LEU A 123 20.13 -9.99 -18.22
N ASP A 124 20.75 -10.54 -17.18
CA ASP A 124 21.07 -11.97 -17.13
C ASP A 124 19.81 -12.82 -16.86
N ALA A 125 19.99 -14.14 -16.80
CA ALA A 125 18.91 -15.09 -16.56
C ALA A 125 18.19 -14.87 -15.21
N ASP A 126 18.85 -14.24 -14.24
CA ASP A 126 18.29 -13.92 -12.92
C ASP A 126 17.66 -12.50 -12.88
N GLY A 127 17.56 -11.82 -14.02
CA GLY A 127 17.03 -10.46 -14.11
C GLY A 127 17.97 -9.40 -13.53
N ARG A 128 19.26 -9.72 -13.32
CA ARG A 128 20.24 -8.76 -12.82
C ARG A 128 20.89 -8.02 -13.99
N PRO A 129 21.08 -6.70 -13.87
CA PRO A 129 21.63 -5.91 -14.95
C PRO A 129 23.15 -6.08 -15.05
N GLN A 130 23.61 -6.44 -16.24
CA GLN A 130 25.01 -6.63 -16.61
C GLN A 130 25.47 -5.55 -17.59
N PRO A 131 26.67 -4.98 -17.40
CA PRO A 131 27.22 -3.97 -18.29
C PRO A 131 27.58 -4.57 -19.66
N THR A 132 27.24 -3.88 -20.75
CA THR A 132 27.56 -4.33 -22.12
C THR A 132 28.86 -3.74 -22.68
N GLY A 133 29.45 -2.73 -22.03
CA GLY A 133 30.57 -1.96 -22.56
C GLY A 133 30.20 -0.95 -23.65
N LYS A 134 28.92 -0.85 -24.05
CA LYS A 134 28.43 0.18 -24.98
C LYS A 134 28.01 1.42 -24.20
N PHE A 135 28.48 2.58 -24.65
CA PHE A 135 28.23 3.86 -23.98
C PHE A 135 27.41 4.81 -24.85
N GLU A 136 26.52 5.55 -24.22
CA GLU A 136 25.73 6.63 -24.79
C GLU A 136 25.94 7.89 -23.93
N SER A 137 25.64 9.06 -24.49
CA SER A 137 25.66 10.33 -23.76
C SER A 137 24.25 10.88 -23.64
N LEU A 138 23.85 11.21 -22.42
CA LEU A 138 22.63 11.96 -22.12
C LEU A 138 23.01 13.34 -21.58
N GLU A 139 22.10 14.30 -21.69
CA GLU A 139 22.34 15.65 -21.21
C GLU A 139 21.29 16.06 -20.17
N ALA A 140 21.74 16.51 -19.01
CA ALA A 140 20.88 17.04 -17.95
C ALA A 140 21.60 18.12 -17.14
N ASP A 141 20.84 19.07 -16.63
CA ASP A 141 21.35 20.18 -15.81
C ASP A 141 21.36 19.79 -14.31
N THR A 142 20.46 18.88 -13.90
CA THR A 142 20.35 18.36 -12.53
C THR A 142 20.19 16.84 -12.54
N LEU A 143 20.86 16.15 -11.61
CA LEU A 143 20.62 14.75 -11.28
C LEU A 143 19.86 14.64 -9.96
N ILE A 144 18.75 13.91 -9.97
CA ILE A 144 18.01 13.51 -8.77
C ILE A 144 18.24 12.01 -8.52
N LEU A 145 18.79 11.66 -7.36
CA LEU A 145 19.05 10.28 -6.95
C LEU A 145 17.82 9.69 -6.26
N ALA A 146 17.25 8.64 -6.84
CA ALA A 146 16.07 7.91 -6.36
C ALA A 146 16.37 6.41 -6.24
N VAL A 147 17.46 6.07 -5.55
CA VAL A 147 18.05 4.72 -5.48
C VAL A 147 17.65 3.92 -4.24
N GLY A 148 16.60 4.36 -3.54
CA GLY A 148 16.07 3.74 -2.33
C GLY A 148 16.41 4.52 -1.06
N GLN A 149 15.96 3.99 0.08
CA GLN A 149 16.09 4.62 1.39
C GLN A 149 16.60 3.61 2.42
N ASP A 150 17.22 4.11 3.48
CA ASP A 150 17.65 3.38 4.67
C ASP A 150 17.02 3.99 5.93
N THR A 151 17.06 3.20 6.99
CA THR A 151 16.47 3.49 8.28
C THR A 151 17.57 3.90 9.24
N ASP A 152 17.39 5.04 9.93
CA ASP A 152 18.29 5.40 11.01
C ASP A 152 17.96 4.56 12.25
N THR A 153 18.71 3.49 12.48
CA THR A 153 18.47 2.56 13.59
C THR A 153 19.61 2.52 14.61
N ALA A 154 20.62 3.38 14.45
CA ALA A 154 21.80 3.43 15.30
C ALA A 154 21.45 3.63 16.79
N PHE A 155 20.39 4.38 17.08
CA PHE A 155 19.92 4.63 18.45
C PHE A 155 19.38 3.38 19.16
N LEU A 156 19.08 2.30 18.43
CA LEU A 156 18.63 1.02 18.98
C LEU A 156 19.76 0.01 19.16
N GLU A 157 20.92 0.20 18.53
CA GLU A 157 22.04 -0.75 18.59
C GLU A 157 22.59 -0.95 20.01
N ALA A 158 22.47 0.09 20.85
CA ALA A 158 22.87 0.04 22.26
C ALA A 158 21.87 -0.72 23.15
N VAL A 159 20.70 -1.11 22.64
CA VAL A 159 19.65 -1.76 23.43
C VAL A 159 19.83 -3.30 23.37
N PRO A 160 20.06 -3.97 24.52
CA PRO A 160 20.29 -5.41 24.55
C PRO A 160 19.10 -6.20 24.00
N GLY A 161 19.37 -7.19 23.15
CA GLY A 161 18.37 -8.12 22.61
C GLY A 161 17.73 -7.67 21.29
N ILE A 162 17.90 -6.41 20.86
CA ILE A 162 17.41 -5.98 19.55
C ILE A 162 18.35 -6.52 18.46
N ALA A 163 17.76 -7.20 17.47
CA ALA A 163 18.48 -7.74 16.32
C ALA A 163 18.17 -6.91 15.06
N PHE A 164 19.13 -6.85 14.14
CA PHE A 164 19.05 -6.10 12.90
C PHE A 164 19.36 -6.99 11.70
N LYS A 165 18.77 -6.68 10.55
CA LYS A 165 19.15 -7.27 9.27
C LYS A 165 20.35 -6.53 8.64
N PRO A 166 21.00 -7.10 7.61
CA PRO A 166 22.09 -6.43 6.90
C PRO A 166 21.74 -5.07 6.28
N ASP A 167 20.45 -4.80 6.07
CA ASP A 167 19.92 -3.51 5.58
C ASP A 167 19.51 -2.56 6.73
N HIS A 168 19.98 -2.82 7.95
CA HIS A 168 19.73 -2.05 9.17
C HIS A 168 18.28 -2.03 9.66
N THR A 169 17.37 -2.79 9.05
CA THR A 169 15.99 -2.92 9.55
C THR A 169 15.95 -3.72 10.85
N VAL A 170 15.04 -3.35 11.75
CA VAL A 170 14.85 -3.96 13.08
C VAL A 170 14.03 -5.23 12.96
N VAL A 171 14.54 -6.33 13.50
CA VAL A 171 13.82 -7.60 13.55
C VAL A 171 12.75 -7.54 14.65
N VAL A 172 11.52 -7.89 14.28
CA VAL A 172 10.35 -7.99 15.17
C VAL A 172 9.67 -9.35 15.05
N ASP A 173 8.96 -9.75 16.09
CA ASP A 173 8.11 -10.94 16.11
C ASP A 173 6.73 -10.68 15.45
N GLU A 174 5.84 -11.69 15.51
CA GLU A 174 4.46 -11.60 15.00
C GLU A 174 3.59 -10.56 15.73
N ASN A 175 4.00 -10.11 16.91
CA ASN A 175 3.32 -9.10 17.74
C ASN A 175 3.88 -7.68 17.49
N MET A 176 4.82 -7.53 16.55
CA MET A 176 5.61 -6.32 16.30
C MET A 176 6.60 -5.96 17.42
N MET A 177 6.88 -6.88 18.35
CA MET A 177 7.82 -6.67 19.44
C MET A 177 9.24 -7.00 18.97
N THR A 178 10.20 -6.14 19.32
CA THR A 178 11.63 -6.40 19.10
C THR A 178 12.11 -7.51 20.04
N GLY A 179 13.35 -7.94 19.91
CA GLY A 179 13.94 -8.87 20.89
C GLY A 179 14.13 -8.28 22.31
N HIS A 180 13.82 -6.99 22.51
CA HIS A 180 13.75 -6.36 23.83
C HIS A 180 12.29 -6.19 24.28
N ALA A 181 11.97 -6.74 25.45
CA ALA A 181 10.62 -6.70 26.02
C ALA A 181 10.12 -5.26 26.22
N GLY A 182 8.90 -4.97 25.78
CA GLY A 182 8.30 -3.63 25.89
C GLY A 182 8.73 -2.64 24.79
N ILE A 183 9.63 -3.03 23.88
CA ILE A 183 9.97 -2.21 22.70
C ILE A 183 9.37 -2.88 21.46
N PHE A 184 8.46 -2.17 20.81
CA PHE A 184 7.80 -2.56 19.58
C PHE A 184 8.31 -1.70 18.42
N ALA A 185 8.29 -2.21 17.19
CA ALA A 185 8.66 -1.43 16.01
C ALA A 185 7.75 -1.73 14.81
N GLY A 186 7.59 -0.77 13.90
CA GLY A 186 6.74 -0.92 12.72
C GLY A 186 6.98 0.13 11.64
N GLY A 187 6.22 0.04 10.55
CA GLY A 187 6.49 0.83 9.34
C GLY A 187 7.76 0.36 8.59
N ASP A 188 8.38 1.27 7.83
CA ASP A 188 9.49 0.94 6.93
C ASP A 188 10.80 0.55 7.63
N MET A 189 10.86 0.70 8.96
CA MET A 189 12.04 0.33 9.76
C MET A 189 12.11 -1.14 10.14
N VAL A 190 11.09 -1.94 9.78
CA VAL A 190 11.10 -3.40 9.94
C VAL A 190 11.14 -4.08 8.56
N PRO A 191 11.51 -5.37 8.48
CA PRO A 191 11.53 -6.11 7.22
C PRO A 191 10.13 -6.31 6.61
N SER A 192 9.66 -5.34 5.82
CA SER A 192 8.36 -5.42 5.15
C SER A 192 8.35 -4.72 3.79
N GLU A 193 7.23 -4.88 3.08
CA GLU A 193 6.90 -3.97 1.99
C GLU A 193 6.78 -2.54 2.53
N ARG A 194 7.38 -1.59 1.82
CA ARG A 194 7.45 -0.18 2.21
C ARG A 194 6.34 0.61 1.54
N SER A 195 5.11 0.36 2.01
CA SER A 195 3.92 1.09 1.56
C SER A 195 3.21 1.72 2.75
N VAL A 196 2.51 2.82 2.48
CA VAL A 196 1.74 3.54 3.52
C VAL A 196 0.71 2.60 4.18
N THR A 197 0.08 1.73 3.40
CA THR A 197 -0.94 0.80 3.91
C THR A 197 -0.33 -0.25 4.83
N VAL A 198 0.86 -0.76 4.53
CA VAL A 198 1.59 -1.69 5.40
C VAL A 198 2.03 -0.99 6.69
N ALA A 199 2.55 0.24 6.61
CA ALA A 199 2.93 1.00 7.79
C ALA A 199 1.74 1.28 8.73
N VAL A 200 0.59 1.68 8.18
CA VAL A 200 -0.66 1.82 8.95
C VAL A 200 -1.11 0.49 9.56
N GLY A 201 -0.98 -0.60 8.80
CA GLY A 201 -1.26 -1.96 9.27
C GLY A 201 -0.39 -2.34 10.47
N HIS A 202 0.93 -2.10 10.39
CA HIS A 202 1.88 -2.32 11.49
C HIS A 202 1.50 -1.52 12.73
N GLY A 203 1.17 -0.22 12.59
CA GLY A 203 0.74 0.61 13.71
C GLY A 203 -0.51 0.06 14.41
N LYS A 204 -1.53 -0.32 13.62
CA LYS A 204 -2.77 -0.91 14.16
C LYS A 204 -2.54 -2.26 14.84
N HIS A 205 -1.65 -3.08 14.27
CA HIS A 205 -1.30 -4.38 14.81
C HIS A 205 -0.54 -4.24 16.13
N ALA A 206 0.55 -3.46 16.13
CA ALA A 206 1.35 -3.15 17.31
C ALA A 206 0.51 -2.55 18.45
N ALA A 207 -0.42 -1.64 18.15
CA ALA A 207 -1.26 -1.01 19.18
C ALA A 207 -2.09 -2.04 20.00
N ARG A 208 -2.60 -3.09 19.36
CA ARG A 208 -3.36 -4.15 20.05
C ARG A 208 -2.48 -5.00 20.96
N HIS A 209 -1.28 -5.33 20.49
CA HIS A 209 -0.33 -6.12 21.26
C HIS A 209 0.30 -5.30 22.40
N LEU A 210 0.54 -4.01 22.18
CA LEU A 210 1.02 -3.08 23.18
C LEU A 210 -0.02 -2.87 24.28
N ASP A 211 -1.31 -2.67 23.94
CA ASP A 211 -2.39 -2.57 24.93
C ASP A 211 -2.48 -3.85 25.80
N ALA A 212 -2.40 -5.02 25.18
CA ALA A 212 -2.40 -6.28 25.93
C ALA A 212 -1.16 -6.42 26.83
N TRP A 213 0.03 -6.07 26.33
CA TRP A 213 1.28 -6.07 27.06
C TRP A 213 1.22 -5.19 28.32
N LEU A 214 0.72 -3.95 28.18
CA LEU A 214 0.53 -3.03 29.31
C LEU A 214 -0.43 -3.57 30.37
N LYS A 215 -1.39 -4.41 29.97
CA LYS A 215 -2.34 -5.10 30.87
C LYS A 215 -1.80 -6.40 31.44
N GLY A 216 -0.58 -6.82 31.09
CA GLY A 216 -0.02 -8.12 31.46
C GLY A 216 -0.77 -9.31 30.82
N SER A 217 -1.39 -9.09 29.67
CA SER A 217 -2.14 -10.10 28.90
C SER A 217 -1.59 -10.25 27.48
N THR A 218 -2.14 -11.19 26.72
CA THR A 218 -1.76 -11.40 25.31
C THR A 218 -2.97 -11.14 24.42
N TYR A 219 -2.80 -10.26 23.43
CA TYR A 219 -3.84 -10.04 22.44
C TYR A 219 -4.03 -11.30 21.59
N ARG A 220 -5.24 -11.83 21.57
CA ARG A 220 -5.65 -12.89 20.66
C ARG A 220 -6.65 -12.31 19.68
N ARG A 221 -6.30 -12.36 18.40
CA ARG A 221 -7.24 -11.95 17.35
C ARG A 221 -8.44 -12.91 17.36
N ALA A 222 -9.64 -12.36 17.33
CA ALA A 222 -10.84 -13.16 17.14
C ALA A 222 -10.73 -14.00 15.86
N PRO A 223 -11.24 -15.24 15.85
CA PRO A 223 -11.30 -16.06 14.64
C PRO A 223 -11.95 -15.27 13.50
N ARG A 224 -11.38 -15.38 12.30
CA ARG A 224 -12.03 -14.82 11.10
C ARG A 224 -13.16 -15.75 10.69
N HIS A 225 -14.26 -15.19 10.19
CA HIS A 225 -15.28 -15.98 9.53
C HIS A 225 -14.67 -16.78 8.36
N PRO A 226 -15.18 -17.98 8.06
CA PRO A 226 -14.73 -18.76 6.92
C PRO A 226 -14.85 -17.95 5.63
N LEU A 227 -13.93 -18.17 4.68
CA LEU A 227 -14.03 -17.57 3.36
C LEU A 227 -15.18 -18.23 2.60
N ILE A 228 -16.11 -17.42 2.14
CA ILE A 228 -17.21 -17.84 1.28
C ILE A 228 -16.76 -17.70 -0.18
N GLY A 229 -16.71 -18.83 -0.89
CA GLY A 229 -16.41 -18.86 -2.32
C GLY A 229 -17.61 -18.41 -3.16
N HIS A 230 -17.36 -18.09 -4.43
CA HIS A 230 -18.40 -17.61 -5.36
C HIS A 230 -19.56 -18.61 -5.51
N GLU A 231 -19.28 -19.90 -5.41
CA GLU A 231 -20.25 -21.00 -5.51
C GLU A 231 -21.30 -21.01 -4.40
N LYS A 232 -20.99 -20.43 -3.24
CA LYS A 232 -21.92 -20.32 -2.11
C LYS A 232 -22.72 -19.01 -2.13
N LEU A 233 -22.32 -18.05 -2.95
CA LEU A 233 -23.04 -16.80 -3.07
C LEU A 233 -24.32 -16.99 -3.89
N HIS A 234 -25.45 -16.64 -3.30
CA HIS A 234 -26.75 -16.67 -3.93
C HIS A 234 -26.95 -15.39 -4.78
N LEU A 235 -26.32 -15.38 -5.96
CA LEU A 235 -26.14 -14.20 -6.83
C LEU A 235 -27.37 -13.79 -7.66
N TRP A 236 -28.54 -14.38 -7.44
CA TRP A 236 -29.77 -13.99 -8.14
C TRP A 236 -30.23 -12.56 -7.76
N TYR A 237 -29.64 -11.98 -6.70
CA TYR A 237 -29.78 -10.57 -6.30
C TYR A 237 -28.75 -9.62 -6.98
N ARG A 238 -27.87 -10.12 -7.86
CA ARG A 238 -26.79 -9.33 -8.45
C ARG A 238 -27.33 -8.30 -9.44
N THR A 239 -27.43 -7.05 -9.00
CA THR A 239 -27.56 -5.91 -9.91
C THR A 239 -26.19 -5.63 -10.53
N SER A 240 -25.98 -6.06 -11.77
CA SER A 240 -24.81 -5.68 -12.57
C SER A 240 -24.88 -4.20 -12.91
N ALA A 241 -24.53 -3.35 -11.94
CA ALA A 241 -24.31 -1.93 -12.17
C ALA A 241 -22.86 -1.71 -12.61
N PRO A 242 -22.59 -0.95 -13.69
CA PRO A 242 -21.23 -0.53 -14.01
C PRO A 242 -20.66 0.35 -12.88
N GLN A 243 -19.34 0.35 -12.71
CA GLN A 243 -18.66 1.32 -11.85
C GLN A 243 -18.81 2.73 -12.43
N VAL A 244 -19.10 3.70 -11.57
CA VAL A 244 -19.05 5.11 -11.96
C VAL A 244 -17.60 5.45 -12.31
N GLU A 245 -17.37 5.91 -13.54
CA GLU A 245 -16.07 6.40 -13.96
C GLU A 245 -15.77 7.73 -13.24
N GLN A 246 -14.66 7.75 -12.51
CA GLN A 246 -14.15 8.97 -11.89
C GLN A 246 -13.50 9.84 -12.96
N ALA A 247 -13.90 11.12 -12.99
CA ALA A 247 -13.29 12.09 -13.88
C ALA A 247 -11.80 12.26 -13.54
N ARG A 248 -10.99 12.45 -14.57
CA ARG A 248 -9.53 12.64 -14.43
C ARG A 248 -9.09 13.87 -15.20
N LEU A 249 -8.10 14.58 -14.65
CA LEU A 249 -7.47 15.69 -15.34
C LEU A 249 -6.80 15.17 -16.63
N PRO A 250 -6.98 15.84 -17.79
CA PRO A 250 -6.33 15.44 -19.04
C PRO A 250 -4.81 15.42 -18.92
N ALA A 251 -4.15 14.40 -19.49
CA ALA A 251 -2.69 14.21 -19.38
C ALA A 251 -1.86 15.44 -19.74
N LYS A 252 -2.32 16.23 -20.74
CA LYS A 252 -1.66 17.47 -21.19
C LYS A 252 -1.62 18.58 -20.14
N GLU A 253 -2.55 18.57 -19.19
CA GLU A 253 -2.68 19.59 -18.14
C GLU A 253 -1.95 19.19 -16.86
N ARG A 254 -1.82 17.88 -16.59
CA ARG A 254 -1.19 17.33 -15.36
C ARG A 254 0.26 17.80 -15.16
N ALA A 255 1.00 17.97 -16.25
CA ALA A 255 2.40 18.36 -16.19
C ALA A 255 2.63 19.82 -15.75
N GLY A 256 1.58 20.66 -15.71
CA GLY A 256 1.68 22.08 -15.38
C GLY A 256 1.02 22.48 -14.05
N THR A 257 0.46 21.53 -13.30
CA THR A 257 -0.26 21.81 -12.06
C THR A 257 0.01 20.76 -10.99
N PHE A 258 -0.22 21.13 -9.73
CA PHE A 258 -0.27 20.22 -8.58
C PHE A 258 -1.71 19.88 -8.17
N ASP A 259 -2.70 20.24 -9.01
CA ASP A 259 -4.10 19.90 -8.77
C ASP A 259 -4.32 18.38 -8.74
N GLU A 260 -5.38 17.98 -8.05
CA GLU A 260 -5.78 16.58 -7.93
C GLU A 260 -6.12 15.99 -9.30
N ILE A 261 -5.40 14.92 -9.70
CA ILE A 261 -5.58 14.29 -11.01
C ILE A 261 -6.86 13.47 -11.06
N LEU A 262 -7.16 12.73 -10.00
CA LEU A 262 -8.36 11.89 -9.86
C LEU A 262 -9.40 12.68 -9.07
N HIS A 263 -10.45 13.12 -9.74
CA HIS A 263 -11.47 13.93 -9.09
C HIS A 263 -12.38 13.08 -8.21
N ASN A 264 -12.90 13.72 -7.16
CA ASN A 264 -13.89 13.14 -6.28
C ASN A 264 -15.17 12.75 -7.04
N LEU A 265 -15.82 11.68 -6.59
CA LEU A 265 -17.19 11.38 -6.98
C LEU A 265 -18.14 12.47 -6.48
N SER A 266 -19.21 12.77 -7.22
CA SER A 266 -20.31 13.56 -6.68
C SER A 266 -20.95 12.82 -5.50
N GLU A 267 -21.61 13.55 -4.60
CA GLU A 267 -22.33 12.95 -3.47
C GLU A 267 -23.31 11.86 -3.92
N ASP A 268 -24.08 12.12 -4.98
CA ASP A 268 -25.02 11.16 -5.55
C ASP A 268 -24.31 9.88 -6.07
N ALA A 269 -23.17 10.05 -6.76
CA ALA A 269 -22.39 8.92 -7.26
C ALA A 269 -21.73 8.12 -6.13
N ALA A 270 -21.22 8.80 -5.10
CA ALA A 270 -20.65 8.17 -3.92
C ALA A 270 -21.71 7.38 -3.13
N LEU A 271 -22.91 7.95 -2.95
CA LEU A 271 -24.05 7.28 -2.32
C LEU A 271 -24.53 6.09 -3.14
N PHE A 272 -24.55 6.21 -4.47
CA PHE A 272 -24.84 5.10 -5.37
C PHE A 272 -23.81 3.97 -5.18
N GLU A 273 -22.52 4.29 -5.24
CA GLU A 273 -21.45 3.30 -5.07
C GLU A 273 -21.49 2.62 -3.69
N ALA A 274 -21.71 3.38 -2.61
CA ALA A 274 -21.79 2.85 -1.26
C ALA A 274 -23.00 1.92 -1.01
N ARG A 275 -24.10 2.12 -1.76
CA ARG A 275 -25.31 1.30 -1.66
C ARG A 275 -25.23 0.02 -2.50
N ARG A 276 -24.21 -0.13 -3.34
CA ARG A 276 -24.06 -1.33 -4.16
C ARG A 276 -23.65 -2.51 -3.28
N CYS A 277 -24.48 -3.55 -3.28
CA CYS A 277 -24.09 -4.84 -2.74
C CYS A 277 -23.08 -5.50 -3.69
N LEU A 278 -21.89 -5.82 -3.17
CA LEU A 278 -20.86 -6.57 -3.90
C LEU A 278 -20.91 -8.08 -3.62
N SER A 279 -21.95 -8.55 -2.91
CA SER A 279 -22.12 -9.94 -2.47
C SER A 279 -20.85 -10.51 -1.81
N CYS A 280 -20.23 -9.77 -0.90
CA CYS A 280 -18.93 -10.12 -0.31
C CYS A 280 -18.99 -11.22 0.77
N GLY A 281 -20.08 -11.97 0.86
CA GLY A 281 -20.27 -13.04 1.86
C GLY A 281 -20.52 -12.54 3.29
N ASN A 282 -20.80 -11.25 3.48
CA ASN A 282 -21.14 -10.69 4.80
C ASN A 282 -22.61 -10.29 4.84
N CYS A 283 -23.30 -10.62 5.92
CA CYS A 283 -24.66 -10.16 6.16
C CYS A 283 -24.73 -8.62 6.09
N PHE A 284 -25.61 -8.10 5.23
CA PHE A 284 -25.85 -6.66 5.06
C PHE A 284 -27.28 -6.26 5.48
N GLU A 285 -27.92 -7.06 6.32
CA GLU A 285 -29.24 -6.78 6.91
C GLU A 285 -30.33 -6.49 5.86
N CYS A 286 -30.33 -7.27 4.77
CA CYS A 286 -31.24 -7.09 3.63
C CYS A 286 -32.70 -7.47 3.89
N ASP A 287 -32.99 -8.02 5.07
CA ASP A 287 -34.29 -8.56 5.48
C ASP A 287 -34.84 -9.72 4.62
N GLY A 288 -34.06 -10.25 3.67
CA GLY A 288 -34.48 -11.37 2.84
C GLY A 288 -34.80 -12.63 3.64
N CYS A 289 -33.96 -12.97 4.63
CA CYS A 289 -34.23 -14.08 5.54
C CYS A 289 -35.47 -13.83 6.40
N PHE A 290 -35.57 -12.64 7.01
CA PHE A 290 -36.67 -12.23 7.87
C PHE A 290 -38.02 -12.31 7.15
N GLY A 291 -38.10 -11.77 5.92
CA GLY A 291 -39.34 -11.79 5.14
C GLY A 291 -39.69 -13.15 4.54
N ALA A 292 -38.72 -14.07 4.42
CA ALA A 292 -38.94 -15.40 3.85
C ALA A 292 -39.28 -16.47 4.90
N CYS A 293 -39.15 -16.16 6.20
CA CYS A 293 -39.44 -17.11 7.27
C CYS A 293 -40.97 -17.31 7.40
N PRO A 294 -41.50 -18.54 7.21
CA PRO A 294 -42.94 -18.78 7.30
C PRO A 294 -43.46 -18.79 8.74
N GLU A 295 -42.58 -18.99 9.73
CA GLU A 295 -42.93 -19.18 11.15
C GLU A 295 -42.62 -17.94 12.00
N ASP A 296 -42.22 -16.83 11.39
CA ASP A 296 -41.74 -15.63 12.09
C ASP A 296 -40.61 -15.92 13.12
N ALA A 297 -39.80 -16.95 12.86
CA ALA A 297 -38.73 -17.41 13.73
C ALA A 297 -37.48 -16.51 13.73
N ILE A 298 -37.45 -15.41 12.97
CA ILE A 298 -36.27 -14.54 12.84
C ILE A 298 -36.52 -13.20 13.52
N ILE A 299 -35.67 -12.84 14.47
CA ILE A 299 -35.76 -11.63 15.29
C ILE A 299 -34.70 -10.64 14.83
N LYS A 300 -35.11 -9.40 14.51
CA LYS A 300 -34.18 -8.31 14.20
C LYS A 300 -33.60 -7.75 15.50
N LEU A 301 -32.28 -7.74 15.62
CA LEU A 301 -31.59 -7.21 16.82
C LEU A 301 -31.34 -5.69 16.75
N GLY A 302 -31.61 -5.08 15.61
CA GLY A 302 -31.39 -3.65 15.33
C GLY A 302 -30.14 -3.41 14.46
N PRO A 303 -29.90 -2.15 14.04
CA PRO A 303 -28.85 -1.82 13.08
C PRO A 303 -27.46 -2.31 13.52
N GLY A 304 -26.79 -3.04 12.62
CA GLY A 304 -25.45 -3.59 12.85
C GLY A 304 -25.39 -4.81 13.79
N LYS A 305 -26.54 -5.25 14.31
CA LYS A 305 -26.65 -6.40 15.22
C LYS A 305 -27.21 -7.65 14.55
N ARG A 306 -27.58 -7.58 13.26
CA ARG A 306 -28.05 -8.70 12.45
C ARG A 306 -29.34 -9.31 13.02
N TYR A 307 -29.47 -10.63 12.93
CA TYR A 307 -30.68 -11.39 13.26
C TYR A 307 -30.35 -12.48 14.28
N GLN A 308 -31.35 -12.82 15.09
CA GLN A 308 -31.36 -13.98 15.97
C GLN A 308 -32.46 -14.94 15.51
N PHE A 309 -32.24 -16.25 15.64
CA PHE A 309 -33.23 -17.28 15.32
C PHE A 309 -33.89 -17.79 16.61
N ASN A 310 -35.22 -17.78 16.64
CA ASN A 310 -36.01 -18.43 17.67
C ASN A 310 -36.21 -19.89 17.28
N PHE A 311 -35.40 -20.77 17.85
CA PHE A 311 -35.44 -22.20 17.55
C PHE A 311 -36.74 -22.88 18.01
N ASP A 312 -37.48 -22.31 18.97
CA ASP A 312 -38.80 -22.84 19.37
C ASP A 312 -39.86 -22.69 18.27
N LEU A 313 -39.65 -21.77 17.32
CA LEU A 313 -40.52 -21.53 16.17
C LEU A 313 -39.93 -22.07 14.87
N CYS A 314 -38.63 -22.35 14.83
CA CYS A 314 -37.94 -22.76 13.61
C CYS A 314 -38.29 -24.22 13.25
N THR A 315 -38.88 -24.43 12.09
CA THR A 315 -39.24 -25.77 11.58
C THR A 315 -38.13 -26.44 10.76
N GLY A 316 -36.96 -25.81 10.62
CA GLY A 316 -35.84 -26.36 9.83
C GLY A 316 -36.04 -26.35 8.31
N CYS A 317 -37.03 -25.62 7.79
CA CYS A 317 -37.38 -25.61 6.35
C CYS A 317 -36.32 -25.04 5.40
N ALA A 318 -35.19 -24.53 5.91
CA ALA A 318 -34.07 -23.95 5.15
C ALA A 318 -34.37 -22.73 4.25
N VAL A 319 -35.61 -22.23 4.19
CA VAL A 319 -35.97 -21.10 3.32
C VAL A 319 -35.12 -19.86 3.61
N CYS A 320 -34.89 -19.52 4.88
CA CYS A 320 -34.06 -18.36 5.23
C CYS A 320 -32.61 -18.50 4.76
N TYR A 321 -32.05 -19.72 4.83
CA TYR A 321 -30.73 -20.08 4.35
C TYR A 321 -30.65 -19.97 2.81
N GLU A 322 -31.58 -20.60 2.10
CA GLU A 322 -31.65 -20.56 0.64
C GLU A 322 -31.84 -19.14 0.11
N GLN A 323 -32.56 -18.28 0.84
CA GLN A 323 -32.79 -16.90 0.43
C GLN A 323 -31.62 -15.96 0.79
N CYS A 324 -30.62 -16.41 1.55
CA CYS A 324 -29.52 -15.54 1.98
C CYS A 324 -28.54 -15.28 0.82
N PRO A 325 -28.43 -14.02 0.30
CA PRO A 325 -27.54 -13.71 -0.83
C PRO A 325 -26.04 -13.83 -0.51
N CYS A 326 -25.67 -13.95 0.77
CA CYS A 326 -24.29 -13.88 1.25
C CYS A 326 -23.85 -15.12 2.02
N ASP A 327 -24.64 -16.20 2.04
CA ASP A 327 -24.30 -17.42 2.79
C ASP A 327 -24.01 -17.13 4.28
N ALA A 328 -24.75 -16.19 4.87
CA ALA A 328 -24.53 -15.73 6.25
C ALA A 328 -25.31 -16.54 7.29
N ILE A 329 -25.99 -17.60 6.87
CA ILE A 329 -26.79 -18.50 7.69
C ILE A 329 -26.20 -19.89 7.46
N GLU A 330 -26.08 -20.68 8.51
CA GLU A 330 -25.65 -22.07 8.43
C GLU A 330 -26.76 -22.94 9.00
N MET A 331 -27.07 -24.04 8.31
CA MET A 331 -28.03 -25.04 8.78
C MET A 331 -27.26 -26.11 9.54
N THR A 332 -27.60 -26.32 10.81
CA THR A 332 -27.02 -27.37 11.66
C THR A 332 -28.08 -28.43 11.96
N ASP A 333 -27.65 -29.67 12.14
CA ASP A 333 -28.55 -30.75 12.57
C ASP A 333 -28.99 -30.51 14.02
N GLU A 334 -30.26 -30.79 14.33
CA GLU A 334 -30.84 -30.60 15.68
C GLU A 334 -30.11 -31.42 16.76
N THR A 335 -29.44 -32.51 16.37
CA THR A 335 -28.69 -33.40 17.26
C THR A 335 -27.28 -32.92 17.59
N ASP A 336 -26.76 -31.88 16.93
CA ASP A 336 -25.45 -31.30 17.24
C ASP A 336 -25.58 -30.30 18.41
N GLU A 337 -25.67 -30.86 19.62
CA GLU A 337 -25.85 -30.11 20.89
C GLU A 337 -24.69 -29.13 21.22
N THR A 338 -23.59 -29.14 20.47
CA THR A 338 -22.40 -28.32 20.76
C THR A 338 -22.53 -26.84 20.40
N ASP A 339 -23.46 -26.44 19.51
CA ASP A 339 -23.54 -25.06 18.99
C ASP A 339 -24.72 -24.22 19.49
N VAL A 340 -25.78 -24.85 20.01
CA VAL A 340 -26.97 -24.12 20.51
C VAL A 340 -26.62 -23.18 21.68
N ALA A 341 -25.59 -23.53 22.46
CA ALA A 341 -25.09 -22.69 23.56
C ALA A 341 -24.12 -21.58 23.12
N GLN A 342 -23.49 -21.68 21.94
CA GLN A 342 -22.53 -20.68 21.45
C GLN A 342 -23.20 -19.57 20.61
N ALA A 343 -24.31 -19.87 19.93
CA ALA A 343 -25.11 -18.89 19.20
C ALA A 343 -25.84 -17.85 20.10
N ALA A 344 -25.85 -18.08 21.42
CA ALA A 344 -26.51 -17.23 22.41
C ALA A 344 -25.61 -16.12 23.00
N ASN A 345 -24.35 -15.98 22.55
CA ASN A 345 -23.48 -14.89 22.98
C ASN A 345 -23.21 -13.89 21.83
N PRO A 346 -23.33 -12.57 22.09
CA PRO A 346 -23.44 -11.51 21.08
C PRO A 346 -22.20 -11.25 20.25
#